data_AF-B7JPC7-F1
#
_entry.id   AF-B7JPC7-F1
#
_cell.length_a   1.000
_cell.length_b   1.000
_cell.length_c   1.000
_cell.angle_alpha   90.00
_cell.angle_beta   90.00
_cell.angle_gamma   90.00
#
_symmetry.space_group_name_H-M   'P 1'
#
loop_
_entity.id
_entity.type
_entity.pdbx_description
1 polymer ?
#
loop_
_entity_poly.entity_id
_entity_poly.type
_entity_poly.pdbx_seq_one_letter_code
_entity_poly.pdbx_strand_id
1 'polypeptide(L)'
;MKVEIVKLKEVEVVNVDGYFKAIEKNHQTVPCFITNASMQRGQSLGLIEQSMMQSLFKMKDLANMNPNEIDSDALQSFNEIEIQKVIYLGCLGANKQFPYDFEQFIERFHYSFEETMKLYTKLISNVTNGKPNNFAKGLAASTKSTGKKK
;
A
#
# COMPACT_ATOMS: atom_id res chain seq x y z
N MET A 1 -5.41 -10.60 12.96
CA MET A 1 -5.14 -9.81 11.75
C MET A 1 -5.43 -8.37 12.12
N LYS A 2 -4.46 -7.47 11.97
CA LYS A 2 -4.64 -6.05 12.28
C LYS A 2 -5.11 -5.33 11.03
N VAL A 3 -6.12 -4.48 11.17
CA VAL A 3 -6.73 -3.72 10.08
C VAL A 3 -6.21 -2.29 10.18
N GLU A 4 -5.56 -1.82 9.13
CA GLU A 4 -5.13 -0.42 9.04
C GLU A 4 -6.25 0.43 8.43
N ILE A 5 -6.13 1.75 8.57
CA ILE A 5 -7.14 2.71 8.11
C ILE A 5 -6.52 3.65 7.10
N VAL A 6 -7.20 3.82 5.97
CA VAL A 6 -6.91 4.84 4.95
C VAL A 6 -7.99 5.91 5.01
N LYS A 7 -7.60 7.18 4.98
CA LYS A 7 -8.51 8.32 4.91
C LYS A 7 -8.51 8.87 3.49
N LEU A 8 -9.65 8.84 2.82
CA LEU A 8 -9.80 9.43 1.50
C LEU A 8 -10.58 10.75 1.62
N LYS A 9 -10.29 11.70 0.76
CA LYS A 9 -11.00 12.99 0.69
C LYS A 9 -10.93 13.53 -0.72
N GLU A 10 -11.87 14.38 -1.09
CA GLU A 10 -11.79 15.16 -2.32
C GLU A 10 -11.19 16.52 -2.01
N VAL A 11 -10.40 17.05 -2.95
CA VAL A 11 -9.89 18.42 -2.88
C VAL A 11 -10.45 19.22 -4.04
N GLU A 12 -11.15 20.30 -3.73
CA GLU A 12 -11.75 21.20 -4.71
C GLU A 12 -11.11 22.59 -4.60
N VAL A 13 -10.82 23.21 -5.74
CA VAL A 13 -10.32 24.59 -5.79
C VAL A 13 -11.51 25.53 -5.98
N VAL A 14 -11.80 26.33 -4.96
CA VAL A 14 -12.91 27.29 -4.96
C VAL A 14 -12.40 28.73 -4.96
N ASN A 15 -13.13 29.63 -5.60
CA ASN A 15 -12.88 31.07 -5.50
C ASN A 15 -13.63 31.63 -4.29
N VAL A 16 -12.89 32.19 -3.33
CA VAL A 16 -13.42 32.85 -2.14
C VAL A 16 -12.86 34.26 -2.09
N ASP A 17 -13.73 35.25 -2.24
CA ASP A 17 -13.40 36.68 -2.20
C ASP A 17 -12.28 37.10 -3.19
N GLY A 18 -12.27 36.52 -4.39
CA GLY A 18 -11.28 36.82 -5.44
C GLY A 18 -9.98 36.02 -5.34
N TYR A 19 -9.85 35.12 -4.37
CA TYR A 19 -8.69 34.23 -4.20
C TYR A 19 -9.09 32.76 -4.36
N PHE A 20 -8.25 31.97 -5.03
CA PHE A 20 -8.42 30.53 -5.09
C PHE A 20 -7.93 29.86 -3.80
N LYS A 21 -8.76 29.00 -3.21
CA LYS A 21 -8.45 28.18 -2.04
C LYS A 21 -8.79 26.72 -2.34
N ALA A 22 -7.90 25.82 -1.95
CA ALA A 22 -8.19 24.39 -1.90
C ALA A 22 -8.99 24.07 -0.64
N ILE A 23 -10.11 23.36 -0.77
CA ILE A 23 -10.94 22.90 0.33
C ILE A 23 -11.12 21.38 0.28
N GLU A 24 -11.15 20.75 1.44
CA GLU A 24 -11.34 19.31 1.59
C GLU A 24 -12.82 18.99 1.77
N LYS A 25 -13.31 17.96 1.07
CA LYS A 25 -14.69 17.48 1.14
C LYS A 25 -14.74 15.96 1.10
N ASN A 26 -15.93 15.40 1.36
CA ASN A 26 -16.24 13.98 1.16
C ASN A 26 -15.23 13.02 1.82
N HIS A 27 -14.92 13.28 3.09
CA HIS A 27 -14.01 12.45 3.87
C HIS A 27 -14.57 11.04 4.06
N GLN A 28 -13.76 10.04 3.76
CA GLN A 28 -14.11 8.63 3.90
C GLN A 28 -13.02 7.89 4.67
N THR A 29 -13.44 7.00 5.56
CA THR A 29 -12.55 6.09 6.29
C THR A 29 -12.68 4.70 5.70
N VAL A 30 -11.58 4.15 5.20
CA VAL A 30 -11.54 2.90 4.44
C VAL A 30 -10.66 1.89 5.18
N PRO A 31 -11.14 0.66 5.43
CA PRO A 31 -10.30 -0.40 5.99
C PRO A 31 -9.27 -0.84 4.95
N CYS A 32 -8.05 -1.17 5.42
CA CYS A 32 -6.95 -1.55 4.54
C CYS A 32 -6.16 -2.72 5.15
N PHE A 33 -6.14 -3.86 4.46
CA PHE A 33 -5.28 -5.00 4.80
C PHE A 33 -5.09 -5.92 3.59
N ILE A 34 -3.90 -6.51 3.50
CA ILE A 34 -3.55 -7.38 2.37
C ILE A 34 -4.09 -8.80 2.62
N THR A 35 -4.73 -9.36 1.60
CA THR A 35 -5.26 -10.74 1.58
C THR A 35 -4.80 -11.48 0.33
N ASN A 36 -4.95 -12.80 0.30
CA ASN A 36 -4.75 -13.57 -0.94
C ASN A 36 -5.62 -13.03 -2.10
N ALA A 37 -6.86 -12.65 -1.79
CA ALA A 37 -7.81 -12.15 -2.78
C ALA A 37 -7.40 -10.79 -3.36
N SER A 38 -6.88 -9.86 -2.53
CA SER A 38 -6.35 -8.60 -3.04
C SER A 38 -5.16 -8.81 -3.96
N MET A 39 -4.27 -9.75 -3.63
CA MET A 39 -3.11 -10.03 -4.47
C MET A 39 -3.48 -10.65 -5.80
N GLN A 40 -4.38 -11.63 -5.79
CA GLN A 40 -4.91 -12.21 -7.02
C GLN A 40 -5.60 -11.14 -7.88
N ARG A 41 -6.42 -10.28 -7.27
CA ARG A 41 -7.10 -9.19 -7.97
C ARG A 41 -6.11 -8.18 -8.54
N GLY A 42 -5.07 -7.84 -7.79
CA GLY A 42 -4.01 -6.95 -8.26
C GLY A 42 -3.24 -7.50 -9.45
N GLN A 43 -2.95 -8.80 -9.47
CA GLN A 43 -2.37 -9.44 -10.65
C GLN A 43 -3.32 -9.39 -11.85
N SER A 44 -4.60 -9.70 -11.66
CA SER A 44 -5.58 -9.65 -12.77
C SER A 44 -5.78 -8.24 -13.35
N LEU A 45 -5.59 -7.21 -12.53
CA LEU A 45 -5.72 -5.80 -12.92
C LEU A 45 -4.41 -5.22 -13.46
N GLY A 46 -3.33 -5.99 -13.55
CA GLY A 46 -2.01 -5.49 -13.97
C GLY A 46 -1.37 -4.51 -12.97
N LEU A 47 -1.88 -4.47 -11.73
CA LEU A 47 -1.38 -3.58 -10.68
C LEU A 47 -0.19 -4.18 -9.93
N ILE A 48 0.02 -5.49 -10.04
CA ILE A 48 1.11 -6.22 -9.38
C ILE A 48 1.93 -6.93 -10.43
N GLU A 49 3.19 -6.54 -10.52
CA GLU A 49 4.21 -7.31 -11.23
C GLU A 49 5.01 -8.18 -10.24
N GLN A 50 5.67 -9.22 -10.75
CA GLN A 50 6.54 -10.06 -9.93
C GLN A 50 7.69 -9.27 -9.28
N SER A 51 8.19 -8.22 -9.97
CA SER A 51 9.17 -7.26 -9.46
C SER A 51 8.65 -6.55 -8.20
N MET A 52 7.42 -6.03 -8.24
CA MET A 52 6.77 -5.35 -7.12
C MET A 52 6.57 -6.29 -5.92
N MET A 53 6.25 -7.57 -6.18
CA MET A 53 6.20 -8.60 -5.14
C MET A 53 7.56 -8.79 -4.48
N GLN A 54 8.66 -8.82 -5.24
CA GLN A 54 10.00 -8.93 -4.68
C GLN A 54 10.40 -7.67 -3.89
N SER A 55 10.03 -6.48 -4.36
CA SER A 55 10.21 -5.21 -3.62
C SER A 55 9.45 -5.19 -2.30
N LEU A 56 8.22 -5.70 -2.28
CA LEU A 56 7.42 -5.92 -1.07
C LEU A 56 8.14 -6.80 -0.04
N PHE A 57 8.96 -7.76 -0.47
CA PHE A 57 9.74 -8.62 0.43
C PHE A 57 11.03 -8.00 0.93
N LYS A 58 11.76 -7.26 0.10
CA LYS A 58 12.97 -6.56 0.54
C LYS A 58 12.64 -5.60 1.69
N MET A 59 11.42 -5.08 1.71
CA MET A 59 10.87 -4.26 2.78
C MET A 59 10.53 -5.01 4.06
N LYS A 60 10.41 -6.35 4.07
CA LYS A 60 10.23 -7.11 5.32
C LYS A 60 11.43 -6.91 6.24
N ASP A 61 12.62 -6.88 5.66
CA ASP A 61 13.87 -6.68 6.40
C ASP A 61 13.96 -5.25 6.93
N LEU A 62 13.44 -4.27 6.16
CA LEU A 62 13.31 -2.87 6.56
C LEU A 62 12.20 -2.62 7.61
N ALA A 63 11.08 -3.34 7.53
CA ALA A 63 9.95 -3.22 8.46
C ALA A 63 10.23 -3.83 9.84
N ASN A 64 11.28 -4.64 9.95
CA ASN A 64 11.84 -5.12 11.21
C ASN A 64 12.92 -4.18 11.77
N MET A 65 13.38 -3.20 11.00
CA MET A 65 14.20 -2.09 11.49
C MET A 65 13.29 -1.05 12.16
N ASN A 66 13.85 -0.32 13.13
CA ASN A 66 13.10 0.71 13.82
C ASN A 66 12.69 1.79 12.80
N PRO A 67 11.43 2.27 12.77
CA PRO A 67 10.99 3.29 11.80
C PRO A 67 11.83 4.57 11.83
N ASN A 68 12.50 4.84 12.94
CA ASN A 68 13.41 5.98 13.14
C ASN A 68 14.84 5.73 12.63
N GLU A 69 15.17 4.49 12.23
CA GLU A 69 16.47 4.06 11.73
C GLU A 69 16.45 3.76 10.23
N ILE A 70 15.29 3.90 9.58
CA ILE A 70 15.17 3.70 8.14
C ILE A 70 15.80 4.91 7.44
N ASP A 71 16.95 4.67 6.81
CA ASP A 71 17.68 5.68 6.05
C ASP A 71 16.84 6.19 4.87
N SER A 72 16.83 7.51 4.67
CA SER A 72 16.13 8.17 3.57
C SER A 72 16.62 7.66 2.21
N ASP A 73 17.89 7.29 2.09
CA ASP A 73 18.46 6.78 0.84
C ASP A 73 17.95 5.37 0.52
N ALA A 74 17.69 4.54 1.54
CA ALA A 74 17.02 3.25 1.35
C ALA A 74 15.57 3.44 0.89
N LEU A 75 14.90 4.50 1.38
CA LEU A 75 13.53 4.86 1.01
C LEU A 75 13.39 5.45 -0.39
N GLN A 76 14.39 6.19 -0.87
CA GLN A 76 14.41 6.76 -2.22
C GLN A 76 14.47 5.70 -3.33
N SER A 77 14.94 4.49 -3.02
CA SER A 77 14.93 3.39 -3.97
C SER A 77 13.53 2.82 -4.26
N PHE A 78 12.52 3.22 -3.48
CA PHE A 78 11.14 2.78 -3.67
C PHE A 78 10.34 3.76 -4.51
N ASN A 79 9.68 3.21 -5.53
CA ASN A 79 8.74 3.97 -6.35
C ASN A 79 7.43 4.21 -5.56
N GLU A 80 7.12 5.47 -5.26
CA GLU A 80 5.90 5.84 -4.51
C GLU A 80 4.62 5.29 -5.16
N ILE A 81 4.55 5.24 -6.49
CA ILE A 81 3.39 4.68 -7.20
C ILE A 81 3.21 3.19 -6.90
N GLU A 82 4.31 2.42 -6.81
CA GLU A 82 4.25 1.00 -6.43
C GLU A 82 3.73 0.83 -5.00
N ILE A 83 4.14 1.71 -4.09
CA ILE A 83 3.68 1.74 -2.70
C ILE A 83 2.19 2.04 -2.63
N GLN A 84 1.74 3.07 -3.34
CA GLN A 84 0.33 3.45 -3.40
C GLN A 84 -0.53 2.34 -4.02
N LYS A 85 -0.05 1.63 -5.05
CA LYS A 85 -0.72 0.44 -5.61
C LYS A 85 -0.93 -0.63 -4.53
N VAL A 86 0.05 -0.86 -3.67
CA VAL A 86 -0.06 -1.84 -2.58
C VAL A 86 -1.09 -1.42 -1.54
N ILE A 87 -1.13 -0.14 -1.18
CA ILE A 87 -2.14 0.40 -0.25
C ILE A 87 -3.54 0.26 -0.87
N TYR A 88 -3.70 0.61 -2.15
CA TYR A 88 -4.94 0.43 -2.89
C TYR A 88 -5.40 -1.03 -2.91
N LEU A 89 -4.48 -1.97 -3.11
CA LEU A 89 -4.78 -3.40 -3.02
C LEU A 89 -5.24 -3.81 -1.62
N GLY A 90 -4.65 -3.24 -0.57
CA GLY A 90 -5.13 -3.42 0.80
C GLY A 90 -6.58 -2.94 0.99
N CYS A 91 -6.97 -1.84 0.36
CA CYS A 91 -8.35 -1.35 0.35
C CYS A 91 -9.29 -2.28 -0.42
N LEU A 92 -8.88 -2.76 -1.61
CA LEU A 92 -9.62 -3.75 -2.40
C LEU A 92 -9.81 -5.08 -1.65
N GLY A 93 -8.80 -5.50 -0.89
CA GLY A 93 -8.84 -6.72 -0.08
C GLY A 93 -9.82 -6.62 1.08
N ALA A 94 -9.87 -5.46 1.70
CA ALA A 94 -10.75 -5.18 2.82
C ALA A 94 -12.20 -4.91 2.39
N ASN A 95 -12.41 -4.37 1.18
CA ASN A 95 -13.73 -4.04 0.65
C ASN A 95 -13.91 -4.61 -0.76
N LYS A 96 -14.73 -5.68 -0.87
CA LYS A 96 -15.01 -6.35 -2.15
C LYS A 96 -15.70 -5.44 -3.18
N GLN A 97 -16.42 -4.42 -2.69
CA GLN A 97 -17.15 -3.42 -3.48
C GLN A 97 -16.51 -2.03 -3.31
N PHE A 98 -15.18 -1.98 -3.23
CA PHE A 98 -14.48 -0.70 -3.21
C PHE A 98 -14.86 0.11 -4.46
N PRO A 99 -15.34 1.35 -4.30
CA PRO A 99 -16.03 2.06 -5.38
C PRO A 99 -15.09 2.76 -6.37
N TYR A 100 -13.79 2.75 -6.09
CA TYR A 100 -12.79 3.48 -6.86
C TYR A 100 -11.87 2.53 -7.60
N ASP A 101 -11.54 2.88 -8.84
CA ASP A 101 -10.35 2.36 -9.49
C ASP A 101 -9.08 2.99 -8.91
N PHE A 102 -7.92 2.62 -9.46
CA PHE A 102 -6.64 3.13 -8.95
C PHE A 102 -6.48 4.64 -9.15
N GLU A 103 -6.88 5.18 -10.29
CA GLU A 103 -6.74 6.62 -10.58
C GLU A 103 -7.63 7.44 -9.64
N GLN A 104 -8.89 7.06 -9.51
CA GLN A 104 -9.86 7.68 -8.59
C GLN A 104 -9.44 7.54 -7.12
N PHE A 105 -8.74 6.46 -6.77
CA PHE A 105 -8.16 6.30 -5.45
C PHE A 105 -7.05 7.32 -5.21
N ILE A 106 -6.12 7.49 -6.16
CA ILE A 106 -5.01 8.45 -6.05
C ILE A 106 -5.51 9.89 -5.97
N GLU A 107 -6.52 10.25 -6.75
CA GLU A 107 -7.17 11.56 -6.68
C GLU A 107 -7.71 11.90 -5.30
N ARG A 108 -7.95 10.89 -4.45
CA ARG A 108 -8.47 11.05 -3.09
C ARG A 108 -7.43 10.75 -2.00
N PHE A 109 -6.28 10.21 -2.38
CA PHE A 109 -5.22 9.75 -1.50
C PHE A 109 -4.16 10.84 -1.33
N HIS A 110 -4.51 11.87 -0.55
CA HIS A 110 -3.64 13.04 -0.34
C HIS A 110 -2.73 12.90 0.88
N TYR A 111 -2.14 11.72 1.07
CA TYR A 111 -1.14 11.49 2.12
C TYR A 111 0.19 12.12 1.70
N SER A 112 0.98 12.58 2.66
CA SER A 112 2.39 12.88 2.36
C SER A 112 3.16 11.59 2.06
N PHE A 113 4.34 11.71 1.43
CA PHE A 113 5.21 10.56 1.21
C PHE A 113 5.54 9.83 2.52
N GLU A 114 5.84 10.56 3.60
CA GLU A 114 6.13 9.98 4.91
C GLU A 114 4.93 9.20 5.47
N GLU A 115 3.73 9.76 5.40
CA GLU A 115 2.51 9.09 5.87
C GLU A 115 2.22 7.83 5.04
N THR A 116 2.45 7.91 3.73
CA THR A 116 2.31 6.80 2.77
C THR A 116 3.26 5.66 3.12
N MET A 117 4.55 5.97 3.32
CA MET A 117 5.56 5.02 3.77
C MET A 117 5.19 4.37 5.09
N LYS A 118 4.76 5.17 6.07
CA LYS A 118 4.37 4.68 7.40
C LYS A 118 3.19 3.72 7.33
N LEU A 119 2.18 4.02 6.52
CA LEU A 119 1.05 3.15 6.29
C LEU A 119 1.47 1.85 5.60
N TYR A 120 2.28 1.96 4.55
CA TYR A 120 2.80 0.81 3.83
C TYR A 120 3.59 -0.14 4.75
N THR A 121 4.54 0.38 5.54
CA THR A 121 5.34 -0.44 6.47
C THR A 121 4.46 -1.18 7.48
N LYS A 122 3.39 -0.55 7.98
CA LYS A 122 2.42 -1.22 8.85
C LYS A 122 1.68 -2.34 8.12
N LEU A 123 1.24 -2.13 6.87
CA LEU A 123 0.59 -3.16 6.07
C LEU A 123 1.50 -4.37 5.86
N ILE A 124 2.77 -4.15 5.53
CA ILE A 124 3.75 -5.23 5.34
C ILE A 124 4.05 -5.94 6.66
N SER A 125 4.31 -5.20 7.74
CA SER A 125 4.52 -5.77 9.07
C SER A 125 3.35 -6.66 9.52
N ASN A 126 2.11 -6.24 9.25
CA ASN A 126 0.93 -7.04 9.56
C ASN A 126 0.85 -8.35 8.77
N VAL A 127 1.39 -8.38 7.55
CA VAL A 127 1.50 -9.58 6.71
C VAL A 127 2.63 -10.50 7.20
N THR A 128 3.78 -9.93 7.57
CA THR A 128 5.01 -10.69 7.85
C THR A 128 5.14 -11.13 9.31
N ASN A 129 4.63 -10.34 10.25
CA ASN A 129 4.76 -10.54 11.70
C ASN A 129 3.45 -10.99 12.38
N GLY A 130 2.35 -11.10 11.62
CA GLY A 130 1.09 -11.68 12.12
C GLY A 130 1.17 -13.19 12.34
N LYS A 131 0.15 -13.78 13.02
CA LYS A 131 -0.02 -15.25 13.09
C LYS A 131 0.14 -15.83 11.67
N PRO A 132 0.99 -16.85 11.46
CA PRO A 132 1.35 -17.35 10.14
C PRO A 132 0.08 -17.77 9.39
N ASN A 133 -0.36 -16.94 8.46
CA ASN A 133 -1.51 -17.21 7.60
C ASN A 133 -1.03 -17.83 6.28
N ASN A 134 -1.96 -18.44 5.54
CA ASN A 134 -1.62 -19.11 4.28
C ASN A 134 -1.03 -18.14 3.24
N PHE A 135 -1.32 -16.85 3.37
CA PHE A 135 -0.69 -15.81 2.56
C PHE A 135 0.80 -15.74 2.84
N ALA A 136 1.21 -15.47 4.08
CA ALA A 136 2.62 -15.38 4.47
C ALA A 136 3.41 -16.66 4.11
N LYS A 137 2.78 -17.84 4.22
CA LYS A 137 3.38 -19.13 3.82
C LYS A 137 3.54 -19.26 2.30
N GLY A 138 2.49 -18.99 1.52
CA GLY A 138 2.55 -19.06 0.05
C GLY A 138 3.52 -18.03 -0.51
N LEU A 139 3.48 -16.84 0.06
CA LEU A 139 4.37 -15.72 -0.23
C LEU A 139 5.84 -16.15 0.01
N ALA A 140 6.19 -16.64 1.20
CA ALA A 140 7.56 -17.10 1.50
C ALA A 140 8.02 -18.31 0.65
N ALA A 141 7.10 -19.11 0.12
CA ALA A 141 7.43 -20.21 -0.80
C ALA A 141 7.78 -19.70 -2.20
N SER A 142 7.09 -18.67 -2.69
CA SER A 142 7.33 -18.08 -4.02
C SER A 142 8.70 -17.41 -4.17
N THR A 143 9.28 -16.91 -3.07
CA THR A 143 10.61 -16.27 -3.10
C THR A 143 11.78 -17.24 -2.99
N LYS A 144 11.55 -18.50 -2.59
CA LYS A 144 12.61 -19.52 -2.53
C LYS A 144 12.95 -20.15 -3.88
N SER A 145 12.22 -19.83 -4.95
CA SER A 145 12.35 -20.49 -6.26
C SER A 145 13.49 -20.00 -7.17
N THR A 146 14.23 -18.94 -6.81
CA THR A 146 15.33 -18.41 -7.66
C THR A 146 16.72 -18.97 -7.32
N GLY A 147 16.80 -19.92 -6.39
CA GLY A 147 18.06 -20.52 -5.94
C GLY A 147 18.26 -21.99 -6.34
N LYS A 148 18.04 -22.37 -7.61
CA LYS A 148 18.61 -23.61 -8.16
C LYS A 148 19.67 -23.25 -9.20
N LYS A 149 20.91 -23.23 -8.72
CA LYS A 149 22.15 -23.24 -9.52
C LYS A 149 22.04 -24.23 -10.67
N LYS A 150 22.37 -23.78 -11.89
CA LYS A 150 23.12 -24.60 -12.84
C LYS A 150 24.56 -24.13 -12.79
#